data_AF-A0A0R3XA61-F1
#
_entry.id   AF-A0A0R3XA61-F1
#
_cell.length_a   1.000
_cell.length_b   1.000
_cell.length_c   1.000
_cell.angle_alpha   90.00
_cell.angle_beta   90.00
_cell.angle_gamma   90.00
#
_symmetry.space_group_name_H-M   'P 1'
#
loop_
_entity.id
_entity.type
_entity.pdbx_description
1 polymer ?
#
loop_
_entity_poly.entity_id
_entity_poly.type
_entity_poly.pdbx_seq_one_letter_code
_entity_poly.pdbx_strand_id
1 'polypeptide(L)'
;MQVVKILLTKLIVYLEELEIHHGQVALTIWIDSWTKAIWQEQLERHRVLVTTADVLRDVLNHRKLSLNDVCLIIFDECHHADPDSKSDYTDICQHLHSFPPGRWLPDYSRGPKVLGLSASLVNNVKRGESIETKVRLLEQLMRAWVVTSTDSSIDAVMGHRRLEIRQGCCDTRLEPNVA
;
A
#
# COMPACT_ATOMS: atom_id res chain seq x y z
N MET A 1 -12.05 6.78 5.52
CA MET A 1 -12.59 8.18 5.42
C MET A 1 -11.60 9.26 5.87
N GLN A 2 -10.68 8.99 6.81
CA GLN A 2 -9.71 10.01 7.26
C GLN A 2 -8.74 10.44 6.16
N VAL A 3 -8.27 9.50 5.33
CA VAL A 3 -7.39 9.79 4.17
C VAL A 3 -8.03 10.75 3.18
N VAL A 4 -9.32 10.56 2.82
CA VAL A 4 -10.05 11.47 1.91
C VAL A 4 -10.02 12.90 2.43
N LYS A 5 -10.26 13.09 3.73
CA LYS A 5 -10.22 14.42 4.34
C LYS A 5 -8.83 15.05 4.27
N ILE A 6 -7.76 14.26 4.43
CA ILE A 6 -6.38 14.73 4.25
C ILE A 6 -6.12 15.09 2.79
N LEU A 7 -6.52 14.25 1.84
CA LEU A 7 -6.35 14.48 0.41
C LEU A 7 -7.01 15.79 -0.02
N LEU A 8 -8.21 16.08 0.47
CA LEU A 8 -8.96 17.30 0.11
C LEU A 8 -8.48 18.57 0.81
N THR A 9 -7.86 18.46 1.98
CA THR A 9 -7.47 19.65 2.78
C THR A 9 -5.98 19.97 2.72
N LYS A 10 -5.13 18.99 2.43
CA LYS A 10 -3.67 19.12 2.50
C LYS A 10 -2.95 18.80 1.19
N LEU A 11 -3.59 18.08 0.28
CA LEU A 11 -3.10 17.87 -1.08
C LEU A 11 -4.00 18.67 -2.03
N ILE A 12 -3.43 19.21 -3.11
CA ILE A 12 -4.20 19.97 -4.12
C ILE A 12 -4.93 18.95 -5.00
N VAL A 13 -5.95 18.28 -4.45
CA VAL A 13 -6.86 17.39 -5.18
C VAL A 13 -8.24 18.01 -5.09
N TYR A 14 -8.81 18.37 -6.25
CA TYR A 14 -10.16 18.91 -6.30
C TYR A 14 -11.19 17.79 -6.13
N LEU A 15 -12.34 18.09 -5.52
CA LEU A 15 -13.44 17.13 -5.31
C LEU A 15 -13.90 16.44 -6.61
N GLU A 16 -13.77 17.11 -7.74
CA GLU A 16 -14.11 16.60 -9.07
C GLU A 16 -13.09 15.59 -9.63
N GLU A 17 -11.89 15.53 -9.07
CA GLU A 17 -10.83 14.58 -9.46
C GLU A 17 -10.78 13.35 -8.53
N LEU A 18 -11.69 13.29 -7.54
CA LEU A 18 -11.76 12.25 -6.52
C LEU A 18 -13.06 11.47 -6.62
N GLU A 19 -12.94 10.15 -6.70
CA GLU A 19 -14.10 9.25 -6.65
C GLU A 19 -13.98 8.24 -5.50
N ILE A 20 -15.10 7.94 -4.83
CA ILE A 20 -15.16 7.00 -3.71
C ILE A 20 -16.02 5.81 -4.10
N HIS A 21 -15.43 4.63 -4.04
CA HIS A 21 -16.05 3.36 -4.38
C HIS A 21 -16.19 2.48 -3.14
N HIS A 22 -17.42 2.12 -2.77
CA HIS A 22 -17.70 1.25 -1.63
C HIS A 22 -18.70 0.13 -2.01
N GLY A 23 -18.29 -0.78 -2.91
CA GLY A 23 -19.06 -1.98 -3.27
C GLY A 23 -20.33 -1.75 -4.11
N GLN A 24 -21.17 -0.79 -3.73
CA GLN A 24 -22.41 -0.44 -4.41
C GLN A 24 -22.34 1.00 -4.92
N VAL A 25 -22.63 1.19 -6.22
CA VAL A 25 -22.59 2.51 -6.89
C VAL A 25 -23.99 3.06 -7.14
N ALA A 26 -25.01 2.19 -7.23
CA ALA A 26 -26.42 2.57 -7.24
C ALA A 26 -27.29 1.46 -6.62
N LEU A 27 -28.58 1.73 -6.40
CA LEU A 27 -29.52 0.80 -5.74
C LEU A 27 -29.49 -0.63 -6.28
N THR A 28 -29.17 -0.82 -7.56
CA THR A 28 -29.09 -2.14 -8.21
C THR A 28 -27.74 -2.41 -8.88
N ILE A 29 -26.79 -1.46 -8.81
CA ILE A 29 -25.51 -1.54 -9.52
C ILE A 29 -24.40 -1.73 -8.51
N TRP A 30 -23.84 -2.94 -8.52
CA TRP A 30 -22.65 -3.30 -7.78
C TRP A 30 -21.42 -2.96 -8.60
N ILE A 31 -20.35 -2.52 -7.95
CA ILE A 31 -19.13 -2.11 -8.63
C ILE A 31 -18.39 -3.30 -9.27
N ASP A 32 -18.64 -4.51 -8.75
CA ASP A 32 -18.16 -5.75 -9.34
C ASP A 32 -18.77 -6.02 -10.73
N SER A 33 -19.90 -5.41 -11.09
CA SER A 33 -20.54 -5.52 -12.41
C SER A 33 -19.87 -4.65 -13.47
N TRP A 34 -19.05 -3.68 -13.06
CA TRP A 34 -18.37 -2.79 -13.99
C TRP A 34 -17.42 -3.54 -14.90
N THR A 35 -17.42 -3.19 -16.17
CA THR A 35 -16.50 -3.78 -17.16
C THR A 35 -15.14 -3.12 -17.07
N LYS A 36 -14.13 -3.72 -17.73
CA LYS A 36 -12.81 -3.08 -17.87
C LYS A 36 -12.90 -1.67 -18.48
N ALA A 37 -13.81 -1.45 -19.43
CA ALA A 37 -13.99 -0.15 -20.07
C ALA A 37 -14.45 0.92 -19.07
N ILE A 38 -15.38 0.59 -18.17
CA ILE A 38 -15.87 1.53 -17.15
C ILE A 38 -14.77 1.89 -16.14
N TRP A 39 -13.97 0.90 -15.71
CA TRP A 39 -12.83 1.14 -14.83
C TRP A 39 -11.75 2.01 -15.47
N GLN A 40 -11.48 1.82 -16.77
CA GLN A 40 -10.55 2.67 -17.51
C GLN A 40 -11.08 4.10 -17.64
N GLU A 41 -12.37 4.27 -17.94
CA GLU A 41 -13.00 5.60 -17.95
C GLU A 41 -12.87 6.30 -16.58
N GLN A 42 -13.06 5.58 -15.46
CA GLN A 42 -12.86 6.16 -14.13
C GLN A 42 -11.40 6.60 -13.89
N LEU A 43 -10.42 5.81 -14.34
CA LEU A 43 -8.99 6.17 -14.24
C LEU A 43 -8.62 7.37 -15.12
N GLU A 44 -9.23 7.49 -16.31
CA GLU A 44 -9.00 8.62 -17.21
C GLU A 44 -9.65 9.92 -16.68
N ARG A 45 -10.82 9.79 -16.05
CA ARG A 45 -11.60 10.91 -15.54
C ARG A 45 -11.12 11.41 -14.18
N HIS A 46 -10.72 10.50 -13.29
CA HIS A 46 -10.38 10.82 -11.91
C HIS A 46 -8.90 10.53 -11.64
N ARG A 47 -8.19 11.54 -11.12
CA ARG A 47 -6.77 11.39 -10.76
C ARG A 47 -6.57 10.55 -9.51
N VAL A 48 -7.60 10.49 -8.65
CA VAL A 48 -7.55 9.79 -7.36
C VAL A 48 -8.80 8.93 -7.20
N LEU A 49 -8.60 7.62 -7.11
CA LEU A 49 -9.64 6.67 -6.76
C LEU A 49 -9.47 6.22 -5.31
N VAL A 50 -10.54 6.32 -4.53
CA VAL A 50 -10.60 5.83 -3.15
C VAL A 50 -11.53 4.62 -3.14
N THR A 51 -11.02 3.48 -2.70
CA THR A 51 -11.78 2.23 -2.73
C THR A 51 -11.58 1.45 -1.43
N THR A 52 -12.55 0.61 -1.10
CA THR A 52 -12.35 -0.47 -0.12
C THR A 52 -11.42 -1.55 -0.71
N ALA A 53 -10.74 -2.29 0.17
CA ALA A 53 -9.71 -3.24 -0.24
C ALA A 53 -10.29 -4.46 -0.98
N ASP A 54 -11.46 -4.95 -0.56
CA ASP A 54 -12.20 -6.02 -1.24
C ASP A 54 -12.51 -5.68 -2.70
N VAL A 55 -12.98 -4.46 -2.97
CA VAL A 55 -13.26 -3.98 -4.32
C VAL A 55 -11.98 -3.93 -5.15
N LEU A 56 -10.90 -3.33 -4.63
CA LEU A 56 -9.64 -3.25 -5.37
C LEU A 56 -9.08 -4.66 -5.66
N ARG A 57 -9.12 -5.55 -4.67
CA ARG A 57 -8.73 -6.96 -4.79
C ARG A 57 -9.49 -7.63 -5.93
N ASP A 58 -10.82 -7.50 -5.96
CA ASP A 58 -11.66 -8.17 -6.97
C ASP A 58 -11.43 -7.61 -8.37
N VAL A 59 -11.25 -6.29 -8.49
CA VAL A 59 -11.01 -5.62 -9.76
C VAL A 59 -9.64 -6.01 -10.34
N LEU A 60 -8.61 -6.13 -9.48
CA LEU A 60 -7.29 -6.63 -9.88
C LEU A 60 -7.32 -8.12 -10.24
N ASN A 61 -7.96 -8.96 -9.42
CA ASN A 61 -8.07 -10.40 -9.65
C ASN A 61 -8.81 -10.72 -10.96
N HIS A 62 -9.85 -9.96 -11.28
CA HIS A 62 -10.59 -10.08 -12.54
C HIS A 62 -9.95 -9.32 -13.72
N ARG A 63 -8.76 -8.73 -13.53
CA ARG A 63 -8.01 -7.97 -14.55
C ARG A 63 -8.81 -6.84 -15.19
N LYS A 64 -9.72 -6.24 -14.41
CA LYS A 64 -10.52 -5.07 -14.81
C LYS A 64 -9.71 -3.78 -14.66
N LEU A 65 -8.73 -3.77 -13.76
CA LEU A 65 -7.72 -2.73 -13.57
C LEU A 65 -6.33 -3.36 -13.58
N SER A 66 -5.34 -2.64 -14.10
CA SER A 66 -3.93 -3.05 -14.11
C SER A 66 -3.12 -2.11 -13.24
N LEU A 67 -2.22 -2.66 -12.42
CA LEU A 67 -1.28 -1.83 -11.64
C LEU A 67 -0.26 -1.08 -12.51
N ASN A 68 -0.15 -1.40 -13.80
CA ASN A 68 0.62 -0.59 -14.75
C ASN A 68 -0.03 0.77 -15.02
N ASP A 69 -1.35 0.89 -14.80
CA ASP A 69 -2.11 2.12 -15.01
C ASP A 69 -2.13 2.99 -13.74
N VAL A 70 -1.40 2.60 -12.69
CA VAL A 70 -1.41 3.24 -11.37
C VAL A 70 -0.02 3.79 -11.06
N CYS A 71 0.05 5.05 -10.62
CA CYS A 71 1.33 5.65 -10.20
C CYS A 71 1.66 5.41 -8.71
N LEU A 72 0.64 5.41 -7.85
CA LEU A 72 0.79 5.30 -6.39
C LEU A 72 -0.40 4.54 -5.80
N ILE A 73 -0.13 3.55 -4.95
CA ILE A 73 -1.12 2.89 -4.10
C ILE A 73 -0.91 3.34 -2.66
N ILE A 74 -1.99 3.73 -1.99
CA ILE A 74 -1.98 4.10 -0.57
C ILE A 74 -2.85 3.10 0.20
N PHE A 75 -2.26 2.43 1.17
CA PHE A 75 -2.93 1.53 2.09
C PHE A 75 -3.17 2.25 3.41
N ASP A 76 -4.43 2.51 3.75
CA ASP A 76 -4.83 2.99 5.08
C ASP A 76 -4.88 1.79 6.05
N GLU A 77 -4.53 1.97 7.32
CA GLU A 77 -4.35 0.87 8.27
C GLU A 77 -3.54 -0.31 7.69
N CYS A 78 -2.38 0.00 7.10
CA CYS A 78 -1.59 -0.96 6.31
C CYS A 78 -1.09 -2.19 7.09
N HIS A 79 -1.24 -2.19 8.42
CA HIS A 79 -0.99 -3.36 9.26
C HIS A 79 -1.93 -4.55 8.96
N HIS A 80 -3.00 -4.34 8.19
CA HIS A 80 -3.84 -5.43 7.65
C HIS A 80 -3.14 -6.26 6.56
N ALA A 81 -2.05 -5.78 5.97
CA ALA A 81 -1.16 -6.57 5.12
C ALA A 81 -0.28 -7.51 5.97
N ASP A 82 -0.90 -8.38 6.80
CA ASP A 82 -0.15 -9.29 7.66
C ASP A 82 0.29 -10.54 6.86
N PRO A 83 1.61 -10.80 6.70
CA PRO A 83 2.14 -11.96 5.98
C PRO A 83 1.63 -13.31 6.48
N ASP A 84 1.17 -13.38 7.74
CA ASP A 84 0.63 -14.59 8.35
C ASP A 84 -0.88 -14.78 8.12
N SER A 85 -1.55 -13.82 7.52
CA SER A 85 -3.00 -13.82 7.31
C SER A 85 -3.34 -13.77 5.84
N LYS A 86 -4.48 -14.34 5.46
CA LYS A 86 -5.07 -14.08 4.15
C LYS A 86 -6.04 -12.90 4.30
N SER A 87 -5.64 -11.74 3.78
CA SER A 87 -6.45 -10.53 3.76
C SER A 87 -6.49 -9.92 2.36
N ASP A 88 -7.41 -8.98 2.15
CA ASP A 88 -7.52 -8.28 0.87
C ASP A 88 -6.24 -7.51 0.56
N TYR A 89 -5.57 -7.01 1.59
CA TYR A 89 -4.31 -6.32 1.48
C TYR A 89 -3.21 -7.27 1.03
N THR A 90 -3.13 -8.50 1.59
CA THR A 90 -2.14 -9.48 1.15
C THR A 90 -2.38 -9.87 -0.31
N ASP A 91 -3.64 -10.06 -0.71
CA ASP A 91 -3.99 -10.43 -2.09
C ASP A 91 -3.66 -9.28 -3.07
N ILE A 92 -3.93 -8.02 -2.72
CA ILE A 92 -3.50 -6.86 -3.53
C ILE A 92 -1.96 -6.81 -3.62
N CYS A 93 -1.25 -7.06 -2.52
CA CYS A 93 0.22 -7.04 -2.52
C CYS A 93 0.83 -8.13 -3.41
N GLN A 94 0.17 -9.28 -3.58
CA GLN A 94 0.61 -10.31 -4.52
C GLN A 94 0.66 -9.78 -5.97
N HIS A 95 -0.25 -8.88 -6.37
CA HIS A 95 -0.18 -8.25 -7.69
C HIS A 95 1.07 -7.39 -7.86
N LEU A 96 1.57 -6.76 -6.80
CA LEU A 96 2.83 -6.00 -6.82
C LEU A 96 4.05 -6.91 -7.05
N HIS A 97 3.97 -8.19 -6.69
CA HIS A 97 5.05 -9.15 -6.90
C HIS A 97 5.14 -9.65 -8.35
N SER A 98 4.15 -9.34 -9.20
CA SER A 98 4.24 -9.57 -10.64
C SER A 98 5.26 -8.65 -11.34
N PHE A 99 5.64 -7.53 -10.70
CA PHE A 99 6.65 -6.61 -11.22
C PHE A 99 8.08 -7.08 -10.90
N PRO A 100 9.05 -6.83 -11.79
CA PRO A 100 10.45 -7.18 -11.55
C PRO A 100 10.96 -6.69 -10.18
N PRO A 101 11.71 -7.49 -9.41
CA PRO A 101 12.15 -7.15 -8.05
C PRO A 101 13.12 -5.96 -8.05
N GLY A 102 13.31 -5.30 -6.91
CA GLY A 102 14.25 -4.18 -6.75
C GLY A 102 13.58 -2.87 -6.36
N ARG A 103 14.38 -1.81 -6.25
CA ARG A 103 13.88 -0.48 -5.85
C ARG A 103 12.99 0.11 -6.94
N TRP A 104 12.02 0.93 -6.54
CA TRP A 104 11.16 1.67 -7.47
C TRP A 104 12.00 2.54 -8.42
N LEU A 105 11.54 2.65 -9.67
CA LEU A 105 12.18 3.45 -10.72
C LEU A 105 11.19 4.49 -11.29
N PRO A 106 11.65 5.69 -11.69
CA PRO A 106 10.79 6.75 -12.24
C PRO A 106 10.04 6.41 -13.52
N ASP A 107 10.47 5.38 -14.24
CA ASP A 107 9.83 4.87 -15.44
C ASP A 107 8.69 3.87 -15.16
N TYR A 108 8.40 3.59 -13.89
CA TYR A 108 7.38 2.64 -13.43
C TYR A 108 7.59 1.19 -13.91
N SER A 109 8.77 0.86 -14.44
CA SER A 109 9.13 -0.52 -14.85
C SER A 109 9.12 -1.53 -13.68
N ARG A 110 9.14 -1.03 -12.44
CA ARG A 110 9.09 -1.79 -11.19
C ARG A 110 7.72 -1.72 -10.51
N GLY A 111 6.72 -1.18 -11.19
CA GLY A 111 5.36 -1.00 -10.69
C GLY A 111 5.10 0.34 -10.01
N PRO A 112 3.90 0.52 -9.43
CA PRO A 112 3.52 1.74 -8.73
C PRO A 112 4.37 1.98 -7.49
N LYS A 113 4.42 3.22 -7.03
CA LYS A 113 4.85 3.51 -5.65
C LYS A 113 3.85 2.93 -4.67
N VAL A 114 4.32 2.53 -3.49
CA VAL A 114 3.48 2.03 -2.41
C VAL A 114 3.71 2.86 -1.15
N LEU A 115 2.63 3.33 -0.55
CA LEU A 115 2.63 4.03 0.74
C LEU A 115 1.67 3.31 1.69
N GLY A 116 2.16 2.92 2.86
CA GLY A 116 1.35 2.38 3.95
C GLY A 116 1.23 3.40 5.07
N LEU A 117 0.01 3.66 5.53
CA LEU A 117 -0.28 4.49 6.69
C LEU A 117 -0.85 3.59 7.78
N SER A 118 -0.25 3.62 8.97
CA SER A 118 -0.79 2.91 10.14
C SER A 118 -0.27 3.53 11.41
N ALA A 119 -1.11 3.61 12.44
CA ALA A 119 -0.70 4.02 13.78
C ALA A 119 0.04 2.91 14.56
N SER A 120 -0.14 1.65 14.16
CA SER A 120 0.50 0.48 14.76
C SER A 120 0.84 -0.52 13.67
N LEU A 121 2.08 -1.02 13.63
CA LEU A 121 2.51 -1.95 12.58
C LEU A 121 2.28 -3.41 12.96
N VAL A 122 2.29 -3.74 14.24
CA VAL A 122 2.26 -5.13 14.70
C VAL A 122 1.32 -5.28 15.88
N ASN A 123 0.13 -5.81 15.60
CA ASN A 123 -0.90 -6.02 16.61
C ASN A 123 -0.81 -7.42 17.27
N ASN A 124 -0.22 -8.41 16.59
CA ASN A 124 -0.12 -9.80 17.05
C ASN A 124 1.29 -10.36 16.80
N VAL A 125 2.22 -10.14 17.74
CA VAL A 125 3.50 -10.87 17.77
C VAL A 125 3.24 -12.21 18.42
N LYS A 126 3.45 -13.31 17.69
CA LYS A 126 3.34 -14.65 18.29
C LYS A 126 4.47 -14.86 19.31
N ARG A 127 4.22 -15.63 20.36
CA ARG A 127 5.24 -15.91 21.38
C ARG A 127 6.46 -16.58 20.73
N GLY A 128 7.61 -15.92 20.78
CA GLY A 128 8.87 -16.39 20.17
C GLY A 128 9.16 -15.82 18.77
N GLU A 129 8.27 -15.02 18.20
CA GLU A 129 8.49 -14.33 16.92
C GLU A 129 9.25 -13.02 17.12
N SER A 130 10.29 -12.79 16.30
CA SER A 130 11.00 -11.51 16.30
C SER A 130 10.19 -10.46 15.56
N ILE A 131 9.97 -9.32 16.22
CA ILE A 131 9.36 -8.14 15.62
C ILE A 131 10.08 -7.69 14.34
N GLU A 132 11.41 -7.83 14.32
CA GLU A 132 12.23 -7.46 13.16
C GLU A 132 11.92 -8.37 11.96
N THR A 133 11.73 -9.66 12.20
CA THR A 133 11.33 -10.61 11.15
C THR A 133 9.97 -10.22 10.57
N LYS A 134 9.00 -9.91 11.43
CA LYS A 134 7.66 -9.51 11.00
C LYS A 134 7.67 -8.21 10.20
N VAL A 135 8.45 -7.22 10.63
CA VAL A 135 8.66 -5.97 9.88
C VAL A 135 9.28 -6.24 8.51
N ARG A 136 10.33 -7.06 8.43
CA ARG A 136 10.98 -7.41 7.15
C ARG A 136 10.03 -8.12 6.19
N LEU A 137 9.20 -9.02 6.71
CA LEU A 137 8.18 -9.72 5.91
C LEU A 137 7.12 -8.74 5.38
N LEU A 138 6.68 -7.79 6.22
CA LEU A 138 5.76 -6.73 5.81
C LEU A 138 6.37 -5.84 4.71
N GLU A 139 7.63 -5.43 4.87
CA GLU A 139 8.37 -4.63 3.88
C GLU A 139 8.49 -5.36 2.53
N GLN A 140 8.79 -6.65 2.56
CA GLN A 140 8.85 -7.50 1.36
C GLN A 140 7.48 -7.66 0.71
N LEU A 141 6.45 -7.95 1.50
CA LEU A 141 5.08 -8.11 1.02
C LEU A 141 4.60 -6.83 0.31
N MET A 142 4.70 -5.67 0.98
CA MET A 142 4.24 -4.40 0.44
C MET A 142 5.20 -3.76 -0.57
N ARG A 143 6.42 -4.31 -0.74
CA ARG A 143 7.52 -3.70 -1.51
C ARG A 143 7.81 -2.26 -1.07
N ALA A 144 7.70 -2.00 0.22
CA ALA A 144 7.84 -0.70 0.84
C ALA A 144 8.78 -0.77 2.05
N TRP A 145 9.27 0.38 2.50
CA TRP A 145 10.10 0.48 3.70
C TRP A 145 9.27 0.99 4.87
N VAL A 146 9.46 0.38 6.04
CA VAL A 146 8.83 0.83 7.26
C VAL A 146 9.65 1.97 7.85
N VAL A 147 8.98 3.08 8.13
CA VAL A 147 9.58 4.25 8.80
C VAL A 147 8.73 4.58 10.01
N THR A 148 9.35 4.64 11.18
CA THR A 148 8.72 5.07 12.43
C THR A 148 9.32 6.40 12.86
N SER A 149 8.48 7.31 13.34
CA SER A 149 8.95 8.56 13.94
C SER A 149 9.57 8.27 15.31
N THR A 150 10.80 8.74 15.54
CA THR A 150 11.49 8.65 16.83
C THR A 150 11.35 9.92 17.68
N ASP A 151 10.30 10.72 17.44
CA ASP A 151 10.14 12.00 18.12
C ASP A 151 9.74 11.80 19.59
N SER A 152 10.61 12.26 20.50
CA SER A 152 10.41 12.19 21.96
C SER A 152 9.10 12.83 22.45
N SER A 153 8.50 13.73 21.67
CA SER A 153 7.19 14.33 21.98
C SER A 153 6.02 13.35 21.77
N ILE A 154 6.20 12.34 20.91
CA ILE A 154 5.21 11.28 20.63
C ILE A 154 5.29 10.19 21.70
N ASP A 155 6.49 9.93 22.27
CA ASP A 155 6.70 8.96 23.35
C ASP A 155 5.91 9.28 24.63
N ALA A 156 5.61 10.56 24.86
CA ALA A 156 4.83 11.01 26.01
C ALA A 156 3.31 10.69 25.88
N VAL A 157 2.83 10.48 24.64
CA VAL A 157 1.41 10.27 24.33
C VAL A 157 1.14 8.80 23.93
N MET A 158 2.09 8.18 23.23
CA MET A 158 2.02 6.79 22.79
C MET A 158 2.69 5.91 23.85
N GLY A 159 1.89 5.36 24.77
CA GLY A 159 2.36 4.47 25.84
C GLY A 159 3.42 3.47 25.36
N HIS A 160 4.54 3.42 26.10
CA HIS A 160 5.81 2.80 25.70
C HIS A 160 5.68 1.49 24.90
N ARG A 161 5.96 1.55 23.60
CA ARG A 161 6.48 0.43 22.82
C ARG A 161 7.62 0.92 21.93
N ARG A 162 8.83 0.89 22.50
CA ARG A 162 10.08 1.26 21.84
C ARG A 162 10.38 0.25 20.73
N LEU A 163 10.31 0.68 19.48
CA LEU A 163 10.78 -0.07 18.33
C LEU A 163 11.92 0.71 17.67
N GLU A 164 13.15 0.41 18.09
CA GLU A 164 14.35 0.85 17.38
C GLU A 164 14.62 -0.11 16.23
N ILE A 165 14.19 0.23 15.01
CA ILE A 165 14.64 -0.47 13.80
C ILE A 165 16.02 0.09 13.46
N ARG A 166 17.07 -0.66 13.80
CA ARG A 166 18.44 -0.34 13.39
C ARG A 166 18.60 -0.62 11.90
N GLN A 167 19.00 0.39 11.13
CA GLN A 167 19.40 0.24 9.73
C GLN A 167 20.52 -0.81 9.60
N GLY A 168 20.18 -1.98 9.06
CA GLY A 168 21.15 -2.93 8.51
C GLY A 168 21.34 -2.65 7.03
N CYS A 169 22.44 -1.99 6.68
CA CYS A 169 22.82 -1.69 5.32
C CYS A 169 23.08 -2.99 4.54
N CYS A 170 22.33 -3.22 3.45
CA CYS A 170 22.77 -4.11 2.37
C CYS A 170 23.28 -3.22 1.22
N ASP A 171 24.44 -2.62 1.43
CA ASP A 171 25.36 -2.25 0.36
C ASP A 171 26.08 -3.53 -0.04
N THR A 172 25.65 -4.16 -1.14
CA THR A 172 26.57 -4.99 -1.93
C THR A 172 26.88 -4.25 -3.21
N ARG A 173 27.89 -3.36 -3.11
CA ARG A 173 28.78 -3.13 -4.24
C ARG A 173 29.39 -4.47 -4.62
N LEU A 174 28.99 -5.00 -5.77
CA LEU A 174 29.88 -5.85 -6.55
C LEU A 174 30.74 -4.90 -7.38
N GLU A 175 31.91 -4.57 -6.87
CA GLU A 175 32.99 -4.00 -7.67
C GLU A 175 33.30 -4.99 -8.82
N PRO A 176 33.48 -4.53 -10.08
CA PRO A 176 34.01 -5.38 -11.12
C PRO A 176 35.48 -5.67 -10.82
N ASN A 177 35.81 -6.93 -10.53
CA ASN A 177 37.20 -7.37 -10.49
C ASN A 177 37.81 -7.21 -11.90
N VAL A 178 38.68 -6.22 -12.02
CA VAL A 178 39.71 -6.15 -13.06
C VAL A 178 40.85 -7.06 -12.63
N ALA A 179 41.04 -8.15 -13.37
CA ALA A 179 42.31 -8.83 -13.58
C ALA A 179 42.25 -9.54 -14.94
#